data_AF-A0AAX4ICH6-F1
#
_entry.id   AF-A0AAX4ICH6-F1
#
_cell.length_a   1.000
_cell.length_b   1.000
_cell.length_c   1.000
_cell.angle_alpha   90.00
_cell.angle_beta   90.00
_cell.angle_gamma   90.00
#
_symmetry.space_group_name_H-M   'P 1'
#
loop_
_entity.id
_entity.type
_entity.pdbx_description
1 polymer ?
#
loop_
_entity_poly.entity_id
_entity_poly.type
_entity_poly.pdbx_seq_one_letter_code
_entity_poly.pdbx_strand_id
1 'polypeptide(L)'
;MRFEVVTLIAALATTSVADLLWAVVECDWNGNCNRAHSTFYTSYGSYTVDASDGCRGTSVPGMTEFCLDWSRSRGHFKYSHQSFKRCLVMTGITTLNPPGSSTSSWEERACTWRLPAPEEASNPANGTAEATVSVVAEDPVPVATGAPQQ
;
A
#
# COMPACT_ATOMS: atom_id res chain seq x y z
N MET A 1 -46.57 25.69 -11.68
CA MET A 1 -45.76 25.25 -10.52
C MET A 1 -44.84 24.13 -11.01
N ARG A 2 -43.56 24.44 -11.27
CA ARG A 2 -42.56 23.43 -11.66
C ARG A 2 -41.95 22.87 -10.38
N PHE A 3 -42.20 21.60 -10.10
CA PHE A 3 -41.50 20.87 -9.06
C PHE A 3 -40.19 20.36 -9.65
N GLU A 4 -39.13 21.12 -9.42
CA GLU A 4 -37.74 20.71 -9.67
C GLU A 4 -37.43 19.56 -8.70
N VAL A 5 -37.54 18.32 -9.16
CA VAL A 5 -37.10 17.14 -8.39
C VAL A 5 -35.60 17.04 -8.54
N VAL A 6 -34.87 17.62 -7.59
CA VAL A 6 -33.42 17.46 -7.49
C VAL A 6 -33.13 16.05 -6.99
N THR A 7 -32.80 15.14 -7.90
CA THR A 7 -32.41 13.76 -7.60
C THR A 7 -30.98 13.75 -7.04
N LEU A 8 -30.85 13.74 -5.71
CA LEU A 8 -29.58 13.51 -5.02
C LEU A 8 -29.21 12.02 -5.12
N ILE A 9 -28.44 11.67 -6.14
CA ILE A 9 -27.83 10.32 -6.24
C ILE A 9 -26.61 10.32 -5.32
N ALA A 10 -26.81 9.93 -4.06
CA ALA A 10 -25.70 9.56 -3.19
C ALA A 10 -25.08 8.26 -3.70
N ALA A 11 -23.96 8.36 -4.42
CA ALA A 11 -23.19 7.20 -4.82
C ALA A 11 -22.54 6.59 -3.55
N LEU A 12 -23.14 5.53 -3.01
CA LEU A 12 -22.43 4.65 -2.09
C LEU A 12 -21.36 3.93 -2.92
N ALA A 13 -20.14 4.48 -2.94
CA ALA A 13 -18.97 3.74 -3.39
C ALA A 13 -18.75 2.59 -2.40
N THR A 14 -19.40 1.47 -2.64
CA THR A 14 -19.02 0.20 -2.04
C THR A 14 -17.59 -0.06 -2.48
N THR A 15 -16.64 0.04 -1.56
CA THR A 15 -15.27 -0.39 -1.81
C THR A 15 -15.33 -1.91 -1.96
N SER A 16 -15.60 -2.39 -3.18
CA SER A 16 -15.50 -3.80 -3.47
C SER A 16 -14.03 -4.17 -3.25
N VAL A 17 -13.80 -5.03 -2.25
CA VAL A 17 -12.52 -5.70 -2.06
C VAL A 17 -12.34 -6.54 -3.32
N ALA A 18 -11.52 -6.10 -4.28
CA ALA A 18 -11.42 -6.79 -5.55
C ALA A 18 -10.53 -8.03 -5.42
N ASP A 19 -9.51 -7.96 -4.58
CA ASP A 19 -8.59 -9.06 -4.34
C ASP A 19 -8.52 -9.46 -2.85
N LEU A 20 -8.42 -10.76 -2.60
CA LEU A 20 -8.35 -11.38 -1.27
C LEU A 20 -7.16 -12.32 -1.23
N LEU A 21 -6.40 -12.31 -0.14
CA LEU A 21 -5.41 -13.33 0.14
C LEU A 21 -5.89 -14.22 1.29
N TRP A 22 -5.88 -15.52 1.05
CA TRP A 22 -6.03 -16.55 2.07
C TRP A 22 -4.67 -17.21 2.31
N ALA A 23 -4.06 -16.93 3.46
CA ALA A 23 -2.74 -17.46 3.78
C ALA A 23 -2.80 -18.58 4.82
N VAL A 24 -2.10 -19.67 4.56
CA VAL A 24 -1.95 -20.80 5.49
C VAL A 24 -0.64 -20.64 6.24
N VAL A 25 -0.71 -20.82 7.55
CA VAL A 25 0.44 -20.83 8.45
C VAL A 25 0.55 -22.20 9.07
N GLU A 26 1.67 -22.86 8.87
CA GLU A 26 1.95 -24.20 9.40
C GLU A 26 3.18 -24.10 10.29
N CYS A 27 3.00 -24.28 11.59
CA CYS A 27 4.07 -24.23 12.57
C CYS A 27 4.43 -25.64 13.04
N ASP A 28 5.72 -25.95 13.06
CA ASP A 28 6.21 -27.17 13.69
C ASP A 28 6.25 -27.03 15.23
N TRP A 29 6.61 -28.12 15.90
CA TRP A 29 6.73 -28.18 17.35
C TRP A 29 7.85 -27.29 17.92
N ASN A 30 8.78 -26.81 17.08
CA ASN A 30 9.84 -25.86 17.44
C ASN A 30 9.38 -24.39 17.31
N GLY A 31 8.14 -24.15 16.91
CA GLY A 31 7.61 -22.81 16.66
C GLY A 31 8.11 -22.20 15.35
N ASN A 32 8.73 -22.99 14.45
CA ASN A 32 9.07 -22.53 13.13
C ASN A 32 7.84 -22.60 12.22
N CYS A 33 7.40 -21.44 11.74
CA CYS A 33 6.16 -21.30 10.98
C CYS A 33 6.43 -21.07 9.49
N ASN A 34 6.01 -22.02 8.66
CA ASN A 34 5.94 -21.91 7.21
C ASN A 34 4.68 -21.14 6.78
N ARG A 35 4.84 -20.26 5.79
CA ARG A 35 3.75 -19.43 5.21
C ARG A 35 3.77 -19.43 3.68
N ALA A 36 4.49 -20.36 3.07
CA ALA A 36 4.72 -20.39 1.63
C ALA A 36 3.51 -20.87 0.81
N HIS A 37 2.49 -21.45 1.45
CA HIS A 37 1.35 -22.06 0.78
C HIS A 37 0.08 -21.22 0.98
N SER A 38 -0.19 -20.31 0.05
CA SER A 38 -1.33 -19.39 0.15
C SER A 38 -2.02 -19.19 -1.19
N THR A 39 -3.27 -18.75 -1.15
CA THR A 39 -4.09 -18.50 -2.34
C THR A 39 -4.46 -17.04 -2.45
N PHE A 40 -4.05 -16.41 -3.55
CA PHE A 40 -4.46 -15.06 -3.93
C PHE A 40 -5.64 -15.13 -4.88
N TYR A 41 -6.78 -14.59 -4.46
CA TYR A 41 -8.00 -14.49 -5.24
C TYR A 41 -8.10 -13.12 -5.89
N THR A 42 -8.42 -13.12 -7.17
CA THR A 42 -8.66 -11.93 -7.98
C THR A 42 -9.96 -12.06 -8.75
N SER A 43 -10.40 -10.98 -9.38
CA SER A 43 -11.52 -11.02 -10.33
C SER A 43 -11.30 -11.96 -11.53
N TYR A 44 -10.05 -12.34 -11.83
CA TYR A 44 -9.70 -13.19 -12.98
C TYR A 44 -9.41 -14.65 -12.61
N GLY A 45 -9.38 -14.99 -11.32
CA GLY A 45 -9.09 -16.34 -10.85
C GLY A 45 -8.33 -16.38 -9.52
N SER A 46 -7.88 -17.59 -9.16
CA SER A 46 -7.12 -17.87 -7.94
C SER A 46 -5.74 -18.42 -8.26
N TYR A 47 -4.72 -17.96 -7.54
CA TYR A 47 -3.32 -18.29 -7.79
C TYR A 47 -2.60 -18.68 -6.50
N THR A 48 -1.73 -19.69 -6.58
CA THR A 48 -0.85 -20.03 -5.46
C THR A 48 0.28 -19.01 -5.36
N VAL A 49 0.45 -18.41 -4.19
CA VAL A 49 1.48 -17.42 -3.90
C VAL A 49 2.23 -17.77 -2.62
N ASP A 50 3.48 -17.33 -2.54
CA ASP A 50 4.29 -17.40 -1.32
C ASP A 50 3.93 -16.21 -0.42
N ALA A 51 3.24 -16.48 0.70
CA ALA A 51 2.88 -15.48 1.69
C ALA A 51 3.90 -15.38 2.83
N SER A 52 5.15 -15.82 2.63
CA SER A 52 6.23 -15.60 3.59
C SER A 52 6.55 -14.11 3.70
N ASP A 53 7.01 -13.70 4.89
CA ASP A 53 7.35 -12.31 5.20
C ASP A 53 8.37 -11.73 4.19
N GLY A 54 8.21 -10.46 3.84
CA GLY A 54 8.98 -9.78 2.79
C GLY A 54 8.36 -9.87 1.39
N CYS A 55 9.16 -9.53 0.38
CA CYS A 55 8.75 -9.53 -1.03
C CYS A 55 9.07 -10.86 -1.70
N ARG A 56 8.09 -11.42 -2.40
CA ARG A 56 8.16 -12.73 -3.05
C ARG A 56 7.84 -12.62 -4.54
N GLY A 57 8.33 -13.60 -5.31
CA GLY A 57 7.88 -13.79 -6.68
C GLY A 57 6.40 -14.20 -6.69
N THR A 58 5.73 -13.97 -7.82
CA THR A 58 4.29 -14.24 -7.95
C THR A 58 4.01 -14.99 -9.24
N SER A 59 3.06 -15.92 -9.16
CA SER A 59 2.51 -16.63 -10.31
C SER A 59 1.32 -15.89 -10.95
N VAL A 60 0.87 -14.80 -10.33
CA VAL A 60 -0.28 -14.01 -10.79
C VAL A 60 0.11 -13.26 -12.08
N PRO A 61 -0.59 -13.47 -13.21
CA PRO A 61 -0.25 -12.83 -14.47
C PRO A 61 -0.20 -11.31 -14.39
N GLY A 62 0.93 -10.74 -14.84
CA GLY A 62 1.15 -9.29 -14.86
C GLY A 62 1.40 -8.65 -13.50
N MET A 63 1.39 -9.40 -12.39
CA MET A 63 1.81 -8.89 -11.09
C MET A 63 3.34 -8.86 -11.02
N THR A 64 3.90 -7.69 -10.66
CA THR A 64 5.35 -7.44 -10.63
C THR A 64 5.90 -7.33 -9.22
N GLU A 65 5.06 -6.99 -8.25
CA GLU A 65 5.42 -6.92 -6.83
C GLU A 65 4.35 -7.60 -6.00
N PHE A 66 4.78 -8.40 -5.01
CA PHE A 66 3.93 -9.01 -3.99
C PHE A 66 4.75 -9.10 -2.70
N CYS A 67 4.36 -8.39 -1.65
CA CYS A 67 5.09 -8.36 -0.39
C CYS A 67 4.14 -8.39 0.80
N LEU A 68 4.45 -9.19 1.83
CA LEU A 68 3.74 -9.18 3.09
C LEU A 68 4.67 -8.78 4.23
N ASP A 69 4.11 -8.11 5.23
CA ASP A 69 4.73 -7.73 6.50
C ASP A 69 3.80 -8.22 7.61
N TRP A 70 4.04 -9.46 8.05
CA TRP A 70 3.25 -10.14 9.07
C TRP A 70 3.33 -9.42 10.41
N SER A 71 4.49 -8.85 10.73
CA SER A 71 4.72 -8.14 12.00
C SER A 71 3.79 -6.92 12.15
N ARG A 72 3.37 -6.33 11.04
CA ARG A 72 2.48 -5.17 11.01
C ARG A 72 1.14 -5.44 10.33
N SER A 73 0.79 -6.71 10.12
CA SER A 73 -0.50 -7.13 9.55
C SER A 73 -0.84 -6.43 8.23
N ARG A 74 0.17 -6.21 7.39
CA ARG A 74 0.04 -5.40 6.18
C ARG A 74 0.81 -5.98 5.00
N GLY A 75 0.39 -5.75 3.77
CA GLY A 75 1.09 -6.28 2.60
C GLY A 75 0.65 -5.60 1.32
N HIS A 76 1.47 -5.53 0.29
CA HIS A 76 1.12 -4.81 -0.94
C HIS A 76 1.45 -5.62 -2.18
N PHE A 77 0.79 -5.24 -3.26
CA PHE A 77 1.03 -5.79 -4.58
C PHE A 77 0.90 -4.73 -5.66
N LYS A 78 1.47 -5.00 -6.83
CA LYS A 78 1.43 -4.09 -7.98
C LYS A 78 1.43 -4.89 -9.25
N TYR A 79 0.60 -4.48 -10.20
CA TYR A 79 0.62 -4.98 -11.56
C TYR A 79 1.47 -4.09 -12.47
N SER A 80 2.06 -4.66 -13.51
CA SER A 80 2.92 -3.97 -14.48
C SER A 80 2.24 -2.77 -15.16
N HIS A 81 0.92 -2.87 -15.37
CA HIS A 81 0.12 -1.82 -15.98
C HIS A 81 -0.32 -0.71 -15.01
N GLN A 82 -0.04 -0.86 -13.71
CA GLN A 82 -0.41 0.09 -12.66
C GLN A 82 0.80 0.93 -12.24
N SER A 83 0.62 2.24 -12.07
CA SER A 83 1.67 3.12 -11.54
C SER A 83 1.75 3.11 -10.00
N PHE A 84 0.70 2.64 -9.32
CA PHE A 84 0.56 2.66 -7.87
C PHE A 84 0.50 1.25 -7.27
N LYS A 85 0.80 1.15 -5.97
CA LYS A 85 0.68 -0.09 -5.18
C LYS A 85 -0.74 -0.21 -4.62
N ARG A 86 -1.26 -1.42 -4.58
CA ARG A 86 -2.49 -1.80 -3.88
C ARG A 86 -2.11 -2.46 -2.56
N CYS A 87 -2.93 -2.26 -1.53
CA CYS A 87 -2.61 -2.70 -0.18
C CYS A 87 -3.59 -3.77 0.30
N LEU A 88 -3.06 -4.72 1.04
CA LEU A 88 -3.72 -5.79 1.77
C LEU A 88 -3.55 -5.50 3.26
N VAL A 89 -4.61 -5.77 4.01
CA VAL A 89 -4.62 -5.70 5.47
C VAL A 89 -5.13 -7.04 5.98
N MET A 90 -4.44 -7.61 6.96
CA MET A 90 -4.89 -8.83 7.61
C MET A 90 -6.16 -8.52 8.42
N THR A 91 -7.26 -9.20 8.13
CA THR A 91 -8.55 -8.99 8.78
C THR A 91 -8.91 -10.05 9.80
N GLY A 92 -8.23 -11.20 9.78
CA GLY A 92 -8.44 -12.24 10.78
C GLY A 92 -7.41 -13.35 10.72
N ILE A 93 -7.30 -14.09 11.83
CA ILE A 93 -6.56 -15.33 11.95
C ILE A 93 -7.48 -16.36 12.61
N THR A 94 -7.55 -17.55 12.04
CA THR A 94 -8.29 -18.68 12.57
C THR A 94 -7.31 -19.81 12.86
N THR A 95 -7.21 -20.22 14.12
CA THR A 95 -6.44 -21.41 14.50
C THR A 95 -7.23 -22.67 14.16
N LEU A 96 -6.59 -23.63 13.50
CA LEU A 96 -7.18 -24.93 13.17
C LEU A 96 -6.96 -25.93 14.30
N ASN A 97 -7.79 -26.97 14.34
CA ASN A 97 -7.63 -28.13 15.20
C ASN A 97 -7.21 -29.34 14.35
N PRO A 98 -6.16 -30.10 14.73
CA PRO A 98 -5.31 -29.93 15.92
C PRO A 98 -4.41 -28.67 15.84
N PRO A 99 -3.90 -28.19 16.99
CA PRO A 99 -3.05 -27.00 17.03
C PRO A 99 -1.76 -27.22 16.22
N GLY A 100 -1.28 -26.15 15.58
CA GLY A 100 -0.09 -26.18 14.71
C GLY A 100 -0.35 -25.57 13.33
N SER A 101 -1.61 -25.46 12.92
CA SER A 101 -1.99 -24.76 11.69
C SER A 101 -2.95 -23.62 11.97
N SER A 102 -2.79 -22.51 11.26
CA SER A 102 -3.78 -21.43 11.23
C SER A 102 -3.96 -20.93 9.81
N THR A 103 -5.07 -20.25 9.58
CA THR A 103 -5.30 -19.50 8.36
C THR A 103 -5.46 -18.03 8.69
N SER A 104 -5.11 -17.18 7.74
CA SER A 104 -5.32 -15.74 7.85
C SER A 104 -5.99 -15.20 6.60
N SER A 105 -6.91 -14.27 6.80
CA SER A 105 -7.58 -13.54 5.73
C SER A 105 -6.98 -12.16 5.59
N TRP A 106 -6.79 -11.74 4.36
CA TRP A 106 -6.17 -10.48 4.00
C TRP A 106 -6.99 -9.82 2.91
N GLU A 107 -7.54 -8.67 3.21
CA GLU A 107 -8.42 -7.95 2.30
C GLU A 107 -7.70 -6.78 1.68
N GLU A 108 -7.95 -6.55 0.40
CA GLU A 108 -7.54 -5.31 -0.24
C GLU A 108 -8.24 -4.10 0.38
N ARG A 109 -7.44 -3.12 0.81
CA ARG A 109 -7.93 -1.84 1.33
C ARG A 109 -7.08 -0.68 0.82
N ALA A 110 -7.60 0.53 0.97
CA ALA A 110 -6.84 1.73 0.69
C ALA A 110 -5.54 1.74 1.53
N CYS A 111 -4.42 2.10 0.90
CA CYS A 111 -3.13 2.16 1.57
C CYS A 111 -3.10 3.28 2.62
N THR A 112 -2.93 2.92 3.89
CA THR A 112 -2.85 3.90 5.01
C THR A 112 -1.44 4.16 5.52
N TRP A 113 -0.44 3.37 5.11
CA TRP A 113 0.90 3.39 5.74
C TRP A 113 1.79 4.59 5.36
N ARG A 114 1.31 5.46 4.47
CA ARG A 114 1.95 6.75 4.16
C ARG A 114 1.16 7.95 4.65
N LEU A 115 0.01 7.73 5.30
CA LEU A 115 -0.66 8.82 5.98
C LEU A 115 0.22 9.17 7.21
N PRO A 116 0.56 10.45 7.42
CA PRO A 116 1.16 10.85 8.68
C PRO A 116 0.22 10.35 9.80
N ALA A 117 0.81 9.86 10.89
CA ALA A 117 0.03 9.55 12.08
C ALA A 117 -0.90 10.74 12.38
N PRO A 118 -2.16 10.52 12.78
CA PRO A 118 -3.01 11.63 13.20
C PRO A 118 -2.25 12.37 14.30
N GLU A 119 -1.77 13.55 13.93
CA GLU A 119 -1.05 14.47 14.79
C GLU A 119 -1.89 14.63 16.05
N GLU A 120 -1.25 14.57 17.22
CA GLU A 120 -1.88 14.89 18.49
C GLU A 120 -2.61 16.23 18.37
N ALA A 121 -3.92 16.14 18.14
CA ALA A 121 -4.81 17.28 18.18
C ALA A 121 -4.89 17.74 19.64
N SER A 122 -3.93 18.57 20.07
CA SER A 122 -4.10 19.72 20.97
C SER A 122 -2.80 20.08 21.69
N ASN A 123 -2.14 21.16 21.24
CA ASN A 123 -1.73 22.20 22.18
C ASN A 123 -1.48 23.52 21.44
N PRO A 124 -2.38 24.51 21.56
CA PRO A 124 -2.09 25.86 21.12
C PRO A 124 -1.43 26.61 22.28
N ALA A 125 -0.10 26.69 22.33
CA ALA A 125 0.65 27.78 22.96
C ALA A 125 2.16 27.50 22.93
N ASN A 126 2.93 28.22 22.11
CA ASN A 126 3.70 29.39 22.54
C ASN A 126 4.83 29.69 21.52
N GLY A 127 5.16 30.99 21.36
CA GLY A 127 5.98 31.59 20.30
C GLY A 127 7.32 30.90 19.97
N THR A 128 7.95 31.15 18.83
CA THR A 128 8.18 32.47 18.21
C THR A 128 8.63 32.24 16.76
N ALA A 129 8.02 32.96 15.81
CA ALA A 129 8.45 32.96 14.42
C ALA A 129 9.74 33.79 14.28
N GLU A 130 10.81 33.17 13.79
CA GLU A 130 11.91 33.91 13.17
C GLU A 130 11.97 33.50 11.70
N ALA A 131 11.35 34.33 10.87
CA ALA A 131 11.41 34.22 9.42
C ALA A 131 12.76 34.80 8.96
N THR A 132 13.60 33.97 8.36
CA THR A 132 14.69 34.50 7.50
C THR A 132 14.33 34.20 6.06
N VAL A 133 13.81 35.22 5.39
CA VAL A 133 13.64 35.31 3.94
C VAL A 133 14.96 35.82 3.37
N SER A 134 15.60 35.06 2.48
CA SER A 134 16.60 35.62 1.55
C SER A 134 16.05 35.55 0.14
N VAL A 135 15.84 36.75 -0.40
CA VAL A 135 15.34 37.08 -1.73
C VAL A 135 16.44 36.98 -2.78
N VAL A 136 15.96 36.72 -4.00
CA VAL A 136 16.63 36.54 -5.30
C VAL A 136 17.51 37.73 -5.70
N ALA A 137 18.60 37.47 -6.42
CA ALA A 137 19.20 38.45 -7.34
C ALA A 137 19.64 37.77 -8.65
N GLU A 138 19.31 38.43 -9.75
CA GLU A 138 19.33 38.02 -11.16
C GLU A 138 20.74 37.90 -11.81
N ASP A 139 20.77 37.20 -12.94
CA ASP A 139 21.85 37.09 -13.93
C ASP A 139 22.44 38.43 -14.39
N PRO A 140 23.70 38.41 -14.88
CA PRO A 140 23.95 39.06 -16.18
C PRO A 140 24.80 38.21 -17.15
N VAL A 141 24.35 38.20 -18.41
CA VAL A 141 25.03 37.79 -19.67
C VAL A 141 25.31 39.10 -20.48
N PRO A 142 26.19 39.25 -21.51
CA PRO A 142 27.09 38.33 -22.25
C PRO A 142 28.55 38.85 -22.49
N VAL A 143 29.40 38.11 -23.23
CA VAL A 143 29.98 38.47 -24.58
C VAL A 143 31.13 37.52 -24.98
N ALA A 144 31.13 37.12 -26.25
CA ALA A 144 32.06 36.21 -26.91
C ALA A 144 33.34 36.89 -27.45
N THR A 145 34.48 36.17 -27.46
CA THR A 145 35.61 36.43 -28.36
C THR A 145 36.44 35.16 -28.64
N GLY A 146 36.45 34.73 -29.90
CA GLY A 146 37.66 34.39 -30.70
C GLY A 146 38.51 33.15 -30.35
N ALA A 147 38.63 32.25 -31.33
CA ALA A 147 39.70 31.25 -31.43
C ALA A 147 41.10 31.89 -31.60
N PRO A 148 42.20 31.13 -31.40
CA PRO A 148 42.90 30.63 -32.58
C PRO A 148 43.38 29.18 -32.49
N GLN A 149 43.69 28.64 -33.67
CA GLN A 149 44.29 27.33 -33.93
C GLN A 149 45.66 27.16 -33.27
N GLN A 150 45.97 25.93 -32.84
CA GLN A 150 47.16 25.18 -33.25
C GLN A 150 46.83 23.69 -33.33
#